data_AF-A0A645HQN2-F1
#
_entry.id   AF-A0A645HQN2-F1
#
_cell.length_a   1.000
_cell.length_b   1.000
_cell.length_c   1.000
_cell.angle_alpha   90.00
_cell.angle_beta   90.00
_cell.angle_gamma   90.00
#
_symmetry.space_group_name_H-M   'P 1'
#
loop_
_entity.id
_entity.type
_entity.pdbx_description
1 polymer ?
#
loop_
_entity_poly.entity_id
_entity_poly.type
_entity_poly.pdbx_seq_one_letter_code
_entity_poly.pdbx_strand_id
1 'polypeptide(L)'
;MIKNSTGEINIENLHAVEINMNSATGSIMAQKIVSSKFNAECSIGNIDTKNIIVDSFTAISSTGNVSLNSVSSDSVKVKCSTGNVVFTDLDGKDIDFKTSTGKIKGNINRHITEYQITSKTSTGKNNLTGINFNGQYTLSAETSTGNIEILFAK
;
A
#
# COMPACT_ATOMS: atom_id res chain seq x y z
N MET A 1 19.23 7.53 -3.29
CA MET A 1 18.25 7.38 -4.40
C MET A 1 18.71 6.25 -5.30
N ILE A 2 17.86 5.28 -5.57
CA ILE A 2 18.16 4.11 -6.41
C ILE A 2 17.24 4.18 -7.62
N LYS A 3 17.81 4.09 -8.83
CA LYS A 3 17.07 4.17 -10.08
C LYS A 3 17.39 2.97 -10.95
N ASN A 4 16.37 2.42 -11.59
CA ASN A 4 16.51 1.40 -12.62
C ASN A 4 15.65 1.77 -13.84
N SER A 5 16.19 1.54 -15.04
CA SER A 5 15.43 1.66 -16.29
C SER A 5 14.82 0.33 -16.72
N THR A 6 15.56 -0.77 -16.57
CA THR A 6 15.12 -2.13 -16.88
C THR A 6 15.74 -3.14 -15.90
N GLY A 7 14.90 -3.97 -15.29
CA GLY A 7 15.34 -5.05 -14.40
C GLY A 7 14.84 -4.85 -12.97
N GLU A 8 15.26 -5.72 -12.08
CA GLU A 8 14.77 -5.74 -10.70
C GLU A 8 15.59 -4.82 -9.80
N ILE A 9 14.92 -4.06 -8.92
CA ILE A 9 15.56 -3.42 -7.76
C ILE A 9 15.27 -4.31 -6.57
N ASN A 10 16.30 -4.89 -5.95
CA ASN A 10 16.16 -5.65 -4.71
C ASN A 10 16.97 -4.98 -3.60
N ILE A 11 16.30 -4.65 -2.49
CA ILE A 11 16.92 -4.10 -1.28
C ILE A 11 16.52 -4.95 -0.08
N GLU A 12 17.50 -5.34 0.72
CA GLU A 12 17.28 -6.05 1.98
C GLU A 12 18.10 -5.42 3.12
N ASN A 13 17.58 -5.46 4.35
CA ASN A 13 18.31 -5.13 5.59
C ASN A 13 18.91 -3.72 5.58
N LEU A 14 18.10 -2.71 5.22
CA LEU A 14 18.56 -1.34 5.11
C LEU A 14 17.94 -0.46 6.21
N HIS A 15 18.80 0.24 6.93
CA HIS A 15 18.44 1.36 7.80
C HIS A 15 18.92 2.66 7.19
N ALA A 16 18.00 3.59 6.95
CA ALA A 16 18.31 4.92 6.41
C ALA A 16 17.27 5.93 6.90
N VAL A 17 17.51 7.22 6.76
CA VAL A 17 16.48 8.23 7.07
C VAL A 17 15.41 8.26 5.97
N GLU A 18 15.83 8.16 4.72
CA GLU A 18 14.94 8.19 3.56
C GLU A 18 15.43 7.23 2.47
N ILE A 19 14.50 6.45 1.93
CA ILE A 19 14.73 5.53 0.82
C ILE A 19 13.82 5.95 -0.34
N ASN A 20 14.44 6.16 -1.50
CA ASN A 20 13.78 6.55 -2.74
C ASN A 20 14.20 5.57 -3.83
N MET A 21 13.26 4.78 -4.34
CA MET A 21 13.44 3.82 -5.42
C MET A 21 12.53 4.16 -6.60
N ASN A 22 13.09 4.18 -7.80
CA ASN A 22 12.33 4.42 -9.02
C ASN A 22 12.73 3.40 -10.10
N SER A 23 11.75 2.70 -10.67
CA SER A 23 11.93 1.75 -11.75
C SER A 23 11.04 2.13 -12.93
N ALA A 24 11.59 2.27 -14.14
CA ALA A 24 10.75 2.43 -15.33
C ALA A 24 10.10 1.10 -15.73
N THR A 25 10.91 0.06 -15.87
CA THR A 25 10.43 -1.29 -16.22
C THR A 25 11.13 -2.34 -15.36
N GLY A 26 10.37 -3.17 -14.65
CA GLY A 26 10.88 -4.21 -13.77
C GLY A 26 10.50 -3.97 -12.30
N SER A 27 10.50 -5.05 -11.54
CA SER A 27 9.93 -5.07 -10.19
C SER A 27 10.81 -4.39 -9.16
N ILE A 28 10.19 -3.85 -8.12
CA ILE A 28 10.85 -3.37 -6.92
C ILE A 28 10.53 -4.35 -5.79
N MET A 29 11.56 -4.96 -5.22
CA MET A 29 11.49 -5.78 -4.03
C MET A 29 12.24 -5.08 -2.89
N ALA A 30 11.55 -4.85 -1.78
CA ALA A 30 12.17 -4.27 -0.59
C ALA A 30 11.81 -5.06 0.66
N GLN A 31 12.81 -5.43 1.44
CA GLN A 31 12.63 -6.31 2.59
C GLN A 31 13.41 -5.83 3.82
N LYS A 32 12.83 -5.96 5.01
CA LYS A 32 13.49 -5.66 6.30
C LYS A 32 14.08 -4.25 6.31
N ILE A 33 13.21 -3.27 6.12
CA ILE A 33 13.58 -1.86 6.03
C ILE A 33 13.14 -1.14 7.29
N VAL A 34 14.02 -0.31 7.86
CA VAL A 34 13.64 0.66 8.89
C VAL A 34 14.09 2.05 8.43
N SER A 35 13.15 2.97 8.31
CA SER A 35 13.43 4.31 7.79
C SER A 35 12.38 5.32 8.24
N SER A 36 12.66 6.62 8.27
CA SER A 36 11.57 7.57 8.47
C SER A 36 10.67 7.66 7.24
N LYS A 37 11.26 7.57 6.04
CA LYS A 37 10.50 7.67 4.79
C LYS A 37 10.91 6.62 3.78
N PHE A 38 9.92 6.00 3.14
CA PHE A 38 10.10 5.01 2.08
C PHE A 38 9.21 5.36 0.90
N ASN A 39 9.82 5.56 -0.27
CA ASN A 39 9.12 5.80 -1.52
C ASN A 39 9.60 4.80 -2.57
N ALA A 40 8.64 4.06 -3.14
CA ALA A 40 8.86 3.14 -4.26
C ALA A 40 7.93 3.53 -5.41
N GLU A 41 8.51 3.79 -6.58
CA GLU A 41 7.77 4.14 -7.78
C GLU A 41 8.15 3.21 -8.93
N CYS A 42 7.17 2.58 -9.57
CA CYS A 42 7.37 1.73 -10.73
C CYS A 42 6.41 2.12 -11.86
N SER A 43 6.89 2.30 -13.08
CA SER A 43 5.98 2.53 -14.21
C SER A 43 5.37 1.21 -14.69
N ILE A 44 6.20 0.19 -14.94
CA ILE A 44 5.76 -1.13 -15.40
C ILE A 44 6.48 -2.22 -14.61
N GLY A 45 5.76 -2.89 -13.71
CA GLY A 45 6.31 -3.89 -12.82
C GLY A 45 5.62 -3.91 -11.46
N ASN A 46 5.90 -4.95 -10.68
CA ASN A 46 5.32 -5.08 -9.35
C ASN A 46 6.16 -4.34 -8.32
N ILE A 47 5.52 -3.90 -7.24
CA ILE A 47 6.20 -3.42 -6.03
C ILE A 47 5.84 -4.39 -4.92
N ASP A 48 6.82 -5.14 -4.44
CA ASP A 48 6.65 -6.15 -3.39
C ASP A 48 7.48 -5.74 -2.16
N THR A 49 6.81 -5.49 -1.05
CA THR A 49 7.43 -5.02 0.18
C THR A 49 7.16 -5.97 1.34
N LYS A 50 8.19 -6.23 2.17
CA LYS A 50 8.09 -7.15 3.30
C LYS A 50 8.83 -6.64 4.54
N ASN A 51 8.21 -6.73 5.72
CA ASN A 51 8.84 -6.35 6.99
C ASN A 51 9.38 -4.91 6.95
N ILE A 52 8.49 -3.95 6.73
CA ILE A 52 8.85 -2.52 6.60
C ILE A 52 8.35 -1.78 7.83
N ILE A 53 9.22 -1.03 8.50
CA ILE A 53 8.88 -0.18 9.64
C ILE A 53 9.29 1.24 9.30
N VAL A 54 8.33 2.10 9.03
CA VAL A 54 8.61 3.49 8.63
C VAL A 54 7.62 4.50 9.22
N ASP A 55 7.93 5.79 9.19
CA ASP A 55 6.93 6.81 9.57
C ASP A 55 6.01 7.11 8.38
N SER A 56 6.57 7.16 7.16
CA SER A 56 5.84 7.41 5.92
C SER A 56 6.20 6.39 4.84
N PHE A 57 5.18 5.66 4.37
CA PHE A 57 5.28 4.68 3.29
C PHE A 57 4.52 5.16 2.05
N THR A 58 5.20 5.23 0.91
CA THR A 58 4.58 5.51 -0.40
C THR A 58 4.98 4.44 -1.42
N ALA A 59 3.99 3.84 -2.08
CA ALA A 59 4.19 2.96 -3.24
C ALA A 59 3.29 3.40 -4.40
N ILE A 60 3.88 3.67 -5.57
CA ILE A 60 3.15 4.11 -6.76
C ILE A 60 3.50 3.20 -7.92
N SER A 61 2.50 2.55 -8.52
CA SER A 61 2.65 1.78 -9.75
C SER A 61 1.71 2.29 -10.85
N SER A 62 2.17 2.36 -12.10
CA SER A 62 1.25 2.61 -13.22
C SER A 62 0.63 1.31 -13.74
N THR A 63 1.45 0.30 -13.99
CA THR A 63 1.00 -1.03 -14.41
C THR A 63 1.75 -2.11 -13.64
N GLY A 64 1.03 -2.86 -12.82
CA GLY A 64 1.59 -3.92 -11.97
C GLY A 64 0.94 -3.93 -10.60
N ASN A 65 1.09 -5.04 -9.89
CA ASN A 65 0.52 -5.18 -8.55
C ASN A 65 1.41 -4.50 -7.51
N VAL A 66 0.81 -4.07 -6.41
CA VAL A 66 1.52 -3.61 -5.22
C VAL A 66 1.18 -4.52 -4.06
N SER A 67 2.18 -5.20 -3.50
CA SER A 67 2.05 -6.13 -2.39
C SER A 67 2.76 -5.59 -1.14
N LEU A 68 2.05 -5.55 -0.03
CA LEU A 68 2.59 -5.15 1.28
C LEU A 68 2.45 -6.33 2.24
N ASN A 69 3.54 -6.78 2.85
CA ASN A 69 3.52 -7.84 3.85
C ASN A 69 4.24 -7.39 5.12
N SER A 70 3.55 -7.38 6.26
CA SER A 70 4.11 -6.93 7.54
C SER A 70 4.69 -5.51 7.44
N VAL A 71 3.83 -4.53 7.14
CA VAL A 71 4.21 -3.11 7.05
C VAL A 71 3.64 -2.37 8.25
N SER A 72 4.48 -1.64 8.98
CA SER A 72 4.10 -0.75 10.07
C SER A 72 4.43 0.68 9.68
N SER A 73 3.44 1.57 9.62
CA SER A 73 3.65 2.97 9.28
C SER A 73 2.61 3.93 9.83
N ASP A 74 3.02 5.15 10.20
CA ASP A 74 2.05 6.18 10.60
C ASP A 74 1.23 6.63 9.39
N SER A 75 1.86 6.82 8.23
CA SER A 75 1.19 7.14 6.97
C SER A 75 1.48 6.12 5.88
N VAL A 76 0.45 5.63 5.20
CA VAL A 76 0.54 4.65 4.12
C VAL A 76 -0.20 5.17 2.90
N LYS A 77 0.50 5.32 1.79
CA LYS A 77 -0.07 5.77 0.52
C LYS A 77 0.28 4.78 -0.58
N VAL A 78 -0.73 4.15 -1.18
CA VAL A 78 -0.55 3.27 -2.32
C VAL A 78 -1.43 3.71 -3.47
N LYS A 79 -0.79 3.94 -4.63
CA LYS A 79 -1.48 4.29 -5.86
C LYS A 79 -1.13 3.31 -6.97
N CYS A 80 -2.14 2.74 -7.62
CA CYS A 80 -1.94 1.82 -8.73
C CYS A 80 -2.91 2.11 -9.88
N SER A 81 -2.47 2.52 -11.07
CA SER A 81 -3.41 2.78 -12.16
C SER A 81 -4.06 1.48 -12.66
N THR A 82 -3.25 0.47 -12.98
CA THR A 82 -3.71 -0.86 -13.40
C THR A 82 -2.97 -1.97 -12.66
N GLY A 83 -3.67 -2.66 -11.77
CA GLY A 83 -3.10 -3.70 -10.92
C GLY A 83 -3.76 -3.73 -9.54
N ASN A 84 -3.57 -4.82 -8.82
CA ASN A 84 -4.16 -5.00 -7.51
C ASN A 84 -3.26 -4.42 -6.42
N VAL A 85 -3.89 -3.91 -5.36
CA VAL A 85 -3.23 -3.61 -4.10
C VAL A 85 -3.58 -4.72 -3.12
N VAL A 86 -2.58 -5.51 -2.73
CA VAL A 86 -2.72 -6.61 -1.79
C VAL A 86 -1.88 -6.31 -0.56
N PHE A 87 -2.46 -6.42 0.63
CA PHE A 87 -1.73 -6.20 1.86
C PHE A 87 -2.06 -7.24 2.91
N THR A 88 -1.06 -7.57 3.72
CA THR A 88 -1.18 -8.52 4.81
C THR A 88 -0.41 -8.01 6.00
N ASP A 89 -1.01 -8.10 7.18
CA ASP A 89 -0.44 -7.65 8.45
C ASP A 89 -0.01 -6.18 8.41
N LEU A 90 -0.90 -5.32 7.92
CA LEU A 90 -0.67 -3.88 7.86
C LEU A 90 -1.03 -3.23 9.20
N ASP A 91 -0.05 -2.59 9.84
CA ASP A 91 -0.28 -1.68 10.96
C ASP A 91 -0.11 -0.23 10.46
N GLY A 92 -1.22 0.42 10.11
CA GLY A 92 -1.24 1.77 9.56
C GLY A 92 -2.20 2.70 10.29
N LYS A 93 -1.85 3.97 10.51
CA LYS A 93 -2.79 4.95 11.11
C LYS A 93 -3.54 5.76 10.05
N ASP A 94 -2.82 6.37 9.10
CA ASP A 94 -3.41 7.11 7.99
C ASP A 94 -3.17 6.37 6.68
N ILE A 95 -4.20 5.69 6.18
CA ILE A 95 -4.10 4.79 5.03
C ILE A 95 -4.88 5.36 3.84
N ASP A 96 -4.21 5.53 2.70
CA ASP A 96 -4.79 5.94 1.42
C ASP A 96 -4.44 4.91 0.32
N PHE A 97 -5.44 4.14 -0.09
CA PHE A 97 -5.35 3.20 -1.19
C PHE A 97 -6.19 3.68 -2.37
N LYS A 98 -5.54 3.85 -3.52
CA LYS A 98 -6.21 4.25 -4.75
C LYS A 98 -5.79 3.40 -5.92
N THR A 99 -6.77 2.88 -6.64
CA THR A 99 -6.55 2.25 -7.95
C THR A 99 -7.58 2.67 -8.99
N SER A 100 -7.26 2.57 -10.28
CA SER A 100 -8.27 2.77 -11.34
C SER A 100 -8.86 1.45 -11.76
N THR A 101 -8.02 0.45 -12.08
CA THR A 101 -8.47 -0.91 -12.43
C THR A 101 -7.70 -1.91 -11.61
N GLY A 102 -8.37 -2.52 -10.64
CA GLY A 102 -7.76 -3.44 -9.70
C GLY A 102 -8.53 -3.56 -8.41
N LYS A 103 -8.28 -4.65 -7.68
CA LYS A 103 -8.84 -4.90 -6.36
C LYS A 103 -7.95 -4.29 -5.29
N ILE A 104 -8.58 -3.86 -4.19
CA ILE A 104 -7.89 -3.52 -2.95
C ILE A 104 -8.28 -4.60 -1.94
N LYS A 105 -7.32 -5.40 -1.47
CA LYS A 105 -7.61 -6.54 -0.61
C LYS A 105 -6.55 -6.75 0.46
N GLY A 106 -6.97 -7.01 1.69
CA GLY A 106 -6.00 -7.33 2.75
C GLY A 106 -6.55 -7.31 4.17
N ASN A 107 -5.63 -7.45 5.14
CA ASN A 107 -5.92 -7.30 6.56
C ASN A 107 -5.12 -6.17 7.20
N ILE A 108 -5.81 -5.39 8.04
CA ILE A 108 -5.24 -4.36 8.91
C ILE A 108 -5.21 -4.92 10.33
N ASN A 109 -4.09 -4.76 11.04
CA ASN A 109 -3.85 -5.32 12.37
C ASN A 109 -4.47 -4.51 13.52
N ARG A 110 -5.22 -3.45 13.18
CA ARG A 110 -5.95 -2.60 14.13
C ARG A 110 -7.44 -2.92 14.09
N HIS A 111 -8.15 -2.51 15.14
CA HIS A 111 -9.58 -2.74 15.24
C HIS A 111 -10.34 -1.73 14.36
N ILE A 112 -11.41 -2.18 13.73
CA ILE A 112 -12.16 -1.37 12.76
C ILE A 112 -12.74 -0.07 13.37
N THR A 113 -13.06 -0.08 14.67
CA THR A 113 -13.61 1.09 15.37
C THR A 113 -12.60 2.22 15.58
N GLU A 114 -11.31 1.95 15.38
CA GLU A 114 -10.25 2.95 15.47
C GLU A 114 -10.19 3.85 14.23
N TYR A 115 -10.91 3.51 13.15
CA TYR A 115 -10.84 4.22 11.86
C TYR A 115 -12.12 4.99 11.50
N GLN A 116 -11.91 6.17 10.93
CA GLN A 116 -12.86 6.83 10.03
C GLN A 116 -12.63 6.27 8.62
N ILE A 117 -13.63 5.59 8.07
CA ILE A 117 -13.49 4.83 6.83
C ILE A 117 -14.25 5.53 5.69
N THR A 118 -13.53 5.86 4.63
CA THR A 118 -14.10 6.25 3.34
C THR A 118 -13.73 5.21 2.31
N SER A 119 -14.73 4.55 1.71
CA SER A 119 -14.48 3.53 0.70
C SER A 119 -15.43 3.65 -0.48
N LYS A 120 -14.91 3.50 -1.70
CA LYS A 120 -15.70 3.66 -2.91
C LYS A 120 -15.19 2.79 -4.05
N THR A 121 -16.12 2.09 -4.70
CA THR A 121 -15.90 1.47 -6.02
C THR A 121 -17.04 1.84 -6.95
N SER A 122 -16.73 2.14 -8.22
CA SER A 122 -17.79 2.39 -9.23
C SER A 122 -18.34 1.06 -9.76
N THR A 123 -17.46 0.08 -9.99
CA THR A 123 -17.82 -1.25 -10.48
C THR A 123 -17.10 -2.31 -9.67
N GLY A 124 -17.82 -2.95 -8.75
CA GLY A 124 -17.29 -4.03 -7.91
C GLY A 124 -18.02 -4.11 -6.57
N LYS A 125 -17.60 -5.05 -5.72
CA LYS A 125 -18.12 -5.17 -4.34
C LYS A 125 -17.25 -4.36 -3.39
N ASN A 126 -17.87 -3.77 -2.37
CA ASN A 126 -17.16 -3.06 -1.30
C ASN A 126 -17.70 -3.52 0.06
N ASN A 127 -16.87 -4.25 0.82
CA ASN A 127 -17.24 -4.78 2.14
C ASN A 127 -17.22 -3.72 3.25
N LEU A 128 -16.75 -2.50 2.97
CA LEU A 128 -16.67 -1.39 3.93
C LEU A 128 -17.84 -0.39 3.80
N THR A 129 -18.81 -0.68 2.93
CA THR A 129 -19.96 0.21 2.69
C THR A 129 -20.83 0.32 3.95
N GLY A 130 -21.16 1.53 4.36
CA GLY A 130 -22.04 1.78 5.51
C GLY A 130 -21.36 1.66 6.88
N ILE A 131 -20.04 1.45 6.91
CA ILE A 131 -19.26 1.45 8.15
C ILE A 131 -18.94 2.90 8.53
N ASN A 132 -19.45 3.33 9.68
CA ASN A 132 -19.23 4.68 10.19
C ASN A 132 -18.79 4.59 11.65
N PHE A 133 -17.48 4.61 11.86
CA PHE A 133 -16.89 4.82 13.18
C PHE A 133 -16.18 6.16 13.20
N ASN A 134 -16.23 6.85 14.34
CA ASN A 134 -15.51 8.10 14.54
C ASN A 134 -14.18 7.83 15.24
N GLY A 135 -13.37 6.98 14.61
CA GLY A 135 -12.06 6.60 15.11
C GLY A 135 -11.04 7.74 15.03
N GLN A 136 -9.89 7.56 15.68
CA GLN A 136 -8.79 8.53 15.65
C GLN A 136 -7.90 8.41 14.40
N TYR A 137 -8.04 7.31 13.65
CA TYR A 137 -7.27 6.98 12.46
C TYR A 137 -8.11 7.10 11.19
N THR A 138 -7.47 7.07 10.02
CA THR A 138 -8.16 7.24 8.73
C THR A 138 -7.86 6.11 7.76
N LEU A 139 -8.89 5.66 7.04
CA LEU A 139 -8.76 4.72 5.94
C LEU A 139 -9.56 5.22 4.74
N SER A 140 -8.86 5.53 3.65
CA SER A 140 -9.41 5.79 2.34
C SER A 140 -9.09 4.63 1.40
N ALA A 141 -10.10 4.01 0.80
CA ALA A 141 -9.93 2.97 -0.20
C ALA A 141 -10.82 3.24 -1.43
N GLU A 142 -10.21 3.56 -2.56
CA GLU A 142 -10.92 3.91 -3.78
C GLU A 142 -10.45 3.07 -4.97
N THR A 143 -11.39 2.48 -5.71
CA THR A 143 -11.13 1.88 -7.03
C THR A 143 -12.20 2.32 -8.03
N SER A 144 -11.90 2.41 -9.33
CA SER A 144 -12.96 2.62 -10.32
C SER A 144 -13.59 1.29 -10.73
N THR A 145 -12.75 0.29 -11.03
CA THR A 145 -13.19 -1.06 -11.38
C THR A 145 -12.43 -2.09 -10.55
N GLY A 146 -13.11 -2.73 -9.62
CA GLY A 146 -12.57 -3.77 -8.76
C GLY A 146 -13.27 -3.84 -7.41
N ASN A 147 -12.97 -4.91 -6.67
CA ASN A 147 -13.51 -5.10 -5.34
C ASN A 147 -12.63 -4.42 -4.29
N ILE A 148 -13.27 -3.96 -3.22
CA ILE A 148 -12.65 -3.59 -1.96
C ILE A 148 -13.03 -4.66 -0.93
N GLU A 149 -12.04 -5.40 -0.46
CA GLU A 149 -12.15 -6.51 0.49
C GLU A 149 -11.12 -6.34 1.61
N ILE A 150 -11.42 -5.48 2.58
CA ILE A 150 -10.50 -5.17 3.69
C ILE A 150 -11.04 -5.77 5.00
N LEU A 151 -10.20 -6.54 5.69
CA LEU A 151 -10.48 -7.12 6.99
C LEU A 151 -9.68 -6.41 8.08
N PHE A 152 -10.16 -6.46 9.30
CA PHE A 152 -9.53 -5.86 10.47
C PHE A 152 -9.25 -6.92 11.53
N ALA A 153 -8.36 -6.62 12.47
CA ALA A 153 -8.17 -7.44 13.66
C ALA A 153 -9.48 -7.53 14.47
N LYS A 154 -9.64 -8.66 15.16
CA LYS A 154 -10.78 -8.92 16.05
C LYS A 154 -10.72 -8.10 17.32
#